data_AF-A0A7C1A5R9-F1
#
_entry.id   AF-A0A7C1A5R9-F1
#
_cell.length_a   1.000
_cell.length_b   1.000
_cell.length_c   1.000
_cell.angle_alpha   90.00
_cell.angle_beta   90.00
_cell.angle_gamma   90.00
#
_symmetry.space_group_name_H-M   'P 1'
#
loop_
_entity.id
_entity.type
_entity.pdbx_description
1 polymer ?
#
loop_
_entity_poly.entity_id
_entity_poly.type
_entity_poly.pdbx_seq_one_letter_code
_entity_poly.pdbx_strand_id
1 'polypeptide(L)'
;MRRVMVVVLALVGASCVTGPTVLSATTTMVSRSVPPSAPPEPTSSTPLQPTPTSVPDDRHVTVYFLLDDVGEVNRPGPSLVPVDRIASDDGLASALDVLLEGPMGEEREAVPAMSSAVPTGTELLGVSVVDGVATVDLSAGFGLGGGSFSVMGRLAQV
;
A
#
# COMPACT_ATOMS: atom_id res chain seq x y z
N MET A 1 -9.86 15.30 -25.65
CA MET A 1 -9.27 14.82 -24.38
C MET A 1 -8.32 13.68 -24.75
N ARG A 2 -7.01 13.82 -24.50
CA ARG A 2 -6.01 12.79 -24.85
C ARG A 2 -5.66 12.03 -23.57
N ARG A 3 -5.94 10.72 -23.54
CA ARG A 3 -5.56 9.81 -22.45
C ARG A 3 -4.19 9.21 -22.79
N VAL A 4 -3.30 9.10 -21.80
CA VAL A 4 -1.99 8.43 -21.94
C VAL A 4 -2.07 7.11 -21.16
N MET A 5 -1.88 6.00 -21.85
CA MET A 5 -2.03 4.65 -21.31
C MET A 5 -0.64 4.03 -21.14
N VAL A 6 -0.27 3.66 -19.91
CA VAL A 6 0.97 2.92 -19.62
C VAL A 6 0.60 1.49 -19.23
N VAL A 7 1.36 0.53 -19.78
CA VAL A 7 1.13 -0.92 -19.69
C VAL A 7 2.30 -1.53 -18.91
N VAL A 8 2.05 -1.99 -17.69
CA VAL A 8 3.08 -2.56 -16.79
C VAL A 8 2.77 -4.04 -16.55
N LEU A 9 3.73 -4.93 -16.78
CA LEU A 9 3.56 -6.39 -16.66
C LEU A 9 4.02 -6.87 -15.28
N ALA A 10 3.09 -7.36 -14.45
CA ALA A 10 3.39 -7.87 -13.11
C ALA A 10 3.41 -9.42 -13.09
N LEU A 11 4.52 -10.00 -12.62
CA LEU A 11 4.68 -11.44 -12.37
C LEU A 11 4.20 -11.76 -10.94
N VAL A 12 3.04 -12.41 -10.82
CA VAL A 12 2.45 -12.79 -9.53
C VAL A 12 2.83 -14.22 -9.15
N GLY A 13 3.50 -14.38 -8.00
CA GLY A 13 3.79 -15.68 -7.39
C GLY A 13 2.65 -16.18 -6.51
N ALA A 14 2.03 -17.29 -6.90
CA ALA A 14 0.98 -17.96 -6.13
C ALA A 14 1.59 -18.73 -4.94
N SER A 15 1.03 -18.57 -3.74
CA SER A 15 1.24 -19.50 -2.63
C SER A 15 -0.10 -19.87 -2.00
N CYS A 16 -0.41 -21.16 -2.10
CA CYS A 16 -1.54 -21.82 -1.49
C CYS A 16 -1.24 -22.11 -0.01
N VAL A 17 -2.21 -21.91 0.88
CA VAL A 17 -2.18 -22.64 2.16
C VAL A 17 -3.59 -23.00 2.64
N THR A 18 -3.68 -24.29 2.98
CA THR A 18 -4.83 -25.14 3.26
C THR A 18 -5.29 -24.99 4.73
N GLY A 19 -6.60 -25.11 4.98
CA GLY A 19 -7.24 -25.04 6.32
C GLY A 19 -6.85 -26.17 7.31
N PRO A 20 -7.48 -26.25 8.51
CA PRO A 20 -8.75 -27.01 8.58
C PRO A 20 -9.82 -26.52 9.57
N THR A 21 -11.02 -27.05 9.34
CA THR A 21 -12.27 -27.07 10.12
C THR A 21 -12.14 -27.64 11.53
N VAL A 22 -12.83 -27.05 12.52
CA VAL A 22 -13.14 -27.73 13.80
C VAL A 22 -14.63 -27.69 14.12
N LEU A 23 -15.13 -28.86 14.52
CA LEU A 23 -16.52 -29.28 14.62
C LEU A 23 -17.24 -28.75 15.87
N SER A 24 -18.55 -28.50 15.74
CA SER A 24 -19.49 -28.33 16.85
C SER A 24 -19.66 -29.62 17.66
N ALA A 25 -19.86 -29.49 18.98
CA ALA A 25 -20.44 -30.53 19.81
C ALA A 25 -21.53 -29.94 20.72
N THR A 26 -22.76 -30.40 20.52
CA THR A 26 -23.90 -30.23 21.43
C THR A 26 -23.88 -31.36 22.46
N THR A 27 -24.12 -31.07 23.75
CA THR A 27 -24.62 -32.07 24.70
C THR A 27 -25.36 -31.41 25.87
N THR A 28 -26.58 -31.91 26.06
CA THR A 28 -27.57 -31.62 27.10
C THR A 28 -27.35 -32.51 28.33
N MET A 29 -27.62 -32.00 29.55
CA MET A 29 -28.43 -32.71 30.55
C MET A 29 -28.82 -31.83 31.75
N VAL A 30 -30.05 -32.06 32.22
CA VAL A 30 -30.79 -31.39 33.30
C VAL A 30 -30.75 -32.28 34.56
N SER A 31 -30.59 -31.72 35.77
CA SER A 31 -31.32 -32.20 36.96
C SER A 31 -31.22 -31.28 38.19
N ARG A 32 -32.24 -31.36 39.06
CA ARG A 32 -32.74 -30.41 40.09
C ARG A 32 -32.13 -30.60 41.50
N SER A 33 -32.07 -29.52 42.31
CA SER A 33 -32.64 -29.44 43.69
C SER A 33 -32.63 -27.99 44.27
N VAL A 34 -33.57 -27.67 45.16
CA VAL A 34 -34.05 -26.34 45.63
C VAL A 34 -33.70 -26.14 47.16
N PRO A 35 -34.07 -25.05 47.89
CA PRO A 35 -33.39 -23.79 48.32
C PRO A 35 -33.14 -23.74 49.88
N PRO A 36 -33.17 -22.60 50.66
CA PRO A 36 -32.84 -21.16 50.45
C PRO A 36 -31.83 -20.59 51.49
N SER A 37 -31.12 -19.48 51.18
CA SER A 37 -30.68 -18.54 52.24
C SER A 37 -30.26 -17.17 51.67
N ALA A 38 -30.96 -16.13 52.14
CA ALA A 38 -30.63 -14.69 52.23
C ALA A 38 -29.95 -13.93 51.06
N PRO A 39 -30.56 -12.85 50.53
CA PRO A 39 -29.96 -11.93 49.54
C PRO A 39 -28.79 -11.09 50.09
N PRO A 40 -27.70 -10.96 49.32
CA PRO A 40 -27.02 -9.68 49.18
C PRO A 40 -27.28 -9.13 47.77
N GLU A 41 -27.54 -7.82 47.71
CA GLU A 41 -27.75 -7.04 46.49
C GLU A 41 -26.68 -7.34 45.43
N PRO A 42 -27.04 -7.70 44.18
CA PRO A 42 -26.05 -7.72 43.11
C PRO A 42 -25.71 -6.28 42.78
N THR A 43 -24.60 -5.80 43.33
CA THR A 43 -23.92 -4.62 42.80
C THR A 43 -23.54 -4.98 41.35
N SER A 44 -24.26 -4.42 40.38
CA SER A 44 -23.98 -4.61 38.95
C SER A 44 -22.64 -3.95 38.63
N SER A 45 -21.55 -4.70 38.78
CA SER A 45 -20.27 -4.38 38.14
C SER A 45 -20.41 -4.71 36.66
N THR A 46 -20.79 -3.72 35.86
CA THR A 46 -20.63 -3.80 34.39
C THR A 46 -19.13 -3.96 34.12
N PRO A 47 -18.69 -5.07 33.48
CA PRO A 47 -17.31 -5.18 33.05
C PRO A 47 -17.07 -4.12 31.97
N LEU A 48 -16.05 -3.28 32.15
CA LEU A 48 -15.55 -2.41 31.09
C LEU A 48 -15.01 -3.30 29.98
N GLN A 49 -15.86 -3.59 28.99
CA GLN A 49 -15.46 -4.31 27.80
C GLN A 49 -14.48 -3.42 27.04
N PRO A 50 -13.22 -3.82 26.84
CA PRO A 50 -12.28 -3.03 26.07
C PRO A 50 -12.81 -2.92 24.65
N THR A 51 -13.00 -1.70 24.16
CA THR A 51 -13.15 -1.45 22.73
C THR A 51 -11.94 -2.07 22.03
N PRO A 52 -12.09 -2.96 21.04
CA PRO A 52 -10.94 -3.40 20.27
C PRO A 52 -10.35 -2.18 19.57
N THR A 53 -9.20 -1.72 20.05
CA THR A 53 -8.34 -0.81 19.29
C THR A 53 -7.85 -1.61 18.09
N SER A 54 -8.48 -1.40 16.94
CA SER A 54 -7.96 -1.87 15.66
C SER A 54 -6.59 -1.24 15.46
N VAL A 55 -5.52 -2.02 15.64
CA VAL A 55 -4.18 -1.64 15.21
C VAL A 55 -4.25 -1.51 13.68
N PRO A 56 -3.91 -0.35 13.08
CA PRO A 56 -3.79 -0.28 11.63
C PRO A 56 -2.70 -1.25 11.20
N ASP A 57 -3.02 -2.17 10.28
CA ASP A 57 -2.02 -3.00 9.62
C ASP A 57 -1.20 -2.09 8.70
N ASP A 58 0.08 -1.90 9.03
CA ASP A 58 1.00 -1.16 8.15
C ASP A 58 1.24 -1.99 6.88
N ARG A 59 0.81 -1.47 5.73
CA ARG A 59 1.00 -2.11 4.43
C ARG A 59 2.17 -1.47 3.71
N HIS A 60 3.23 -2.24 3.50
CA HIS A 60 4.44 -1.77 2.84
C HIS A 60 4.33 -1.93 1.32
N VAL A 61 4.71 -0.88 0.60
CA VAL A 61 4.85 -0.86 -0.86
C VAL A 61 6.20 -0.29 -1.24
N THR A 62 6.77 -0.77 -2.34
CA THR A 62 8.03 -0.24 -2.88
C THR A 62 7.74 0.65 -4.09
N VAL A 63 8.20 1.89 -4.04
CA VAL A 63 8.16 2.84 -5.16
C VAL A 63 9.58 3.18 -5.62
N TYR A 64 9.73 3.66 -6.85
CA TYR A 64 11.03 3.98 -7.41
C TYR A 64 11.19 5.48 -7.67
N PHE A 65 12.27 6.07 -7.14
CA PHE A 65 12.66 7.45 -7.41
C PHE A 65 14.01 7.52 -8.11
N LEU A 66 14.29 8.65 -8.74
CA LEU A 66 15.59 8.93 -9.34
C LEU A 66 16.51 9.48 -8.26
N LEU A 67 17.63 8.81 -8.01
CA LEU A 67 18.72 9.37 -7.22
C LEU A 67 19.63 10.15 -8.16
N ASP A 68 19.79 11.45 -7.91
CA ASP A 68 20.56 12.36 -8.75
C ASP A 68 22.05 11.95 -8.84
N ASP A 69 22.69 12.38 -9.92
CA ASP A 69 24.11 12.09 -10.15
C ASP A 69 25.00 12.90 -9.20
N VAL A 70 25.96 12.22 -8.57
CA VAL A 70 27.02 12.84 -7.75
C VAL A 70 28.29 13.15 -8.56
N GLY A 71 28.30 12.90 -9.87
CA GLY A 71 29.44 13.12 -10.76
C GLY A 71 30.48 12.00 -10.69
N GLU A 72 30.07 10.80 -10.27
CA GLU A 72 30.97 9.65 -10.22
C GLU A 72 31.22 9.08 -11.62
N VAL A 73 32.49 9.08 -12.04
CA VAL A 73 32.89 8.61 -13.38
C VAL A 73 32.49 7.15 -13.65
N ASN A 74 32.46 6.32 -12.61
CA ASN A 74 32.13 4.90 -12.73
C ASN A 74 30.63 4.60 -12.62
N ARG A 75 29.81 5.59 -12.26
CA ARG A 75 28.36 5.47 -12.15
C ARG A 75 27.68 6.77 -12.61
N PRO A 76 27.71 7.04 -13.93
CA PRO A 76 27.16 8.28 -14.45
C PRO A 76 25.64 8.30 -14.39
N GLY A 77 25.10 9.47 -14.07
CA GLY A 77 23.70 9.83 -14.28
C GLY A 77 22.72 9.34 -13.20
N PRO A 78 21.47 9.83 -13.24
CA PRO A 78 20.48 9.49 -12.24
C PRO A 78 20.12 8.01 -12.32
N SER A 79 20.00 7.35 -11.16
CA SER A 79 19.69 5.92 -11.08
C SER A 79 18.40 5.69 -10.31
N LEU A 80 17.63 4.67 -10.70
CA LEU A 80 16.42 4.30 -9.96
C LEU A 80 16.79 3.65 -8.65
N VAL A 81 16.17 4.11 -7.57
CA VAL A 81 16.33 3.57 -6.22
C VAL A 81 14.97 3.16 -5.65
N PRO A 82 14.86 1.97 -5.05
CA PRO A 82 13.65 1.56 -4.37
C PRO A 82 13.51 2.31 -3.04
N VAL A 83 12.31 2.78 -2.74
CA VAL A 83 11.94 3.40 -1.47
C VAL A 83 10.73 2.66 -0.92
N ASP A 84 10.86 2.18 0.31
CA ASP A 84 9.79 1.50 1.02
C ASP A 84 8.87 2.54 1.67
N ARG A 85 7.56 2.34 1.52
CA ARG A 85 6.52 3.29 1.92
C ARG A 85 5.37 2.55 2.57
N ILE A 86 4.70 3.22 3.50
CA ILE A 86 3.44 2.73 4.06
C ILE A 86 2.30 3.29 3.21
N ALA A 87 1.45 2.39 2.72
CA ALA A 87 0.29 2.68 1.91
C ALA A 87 -1.00 2.25 2.64
N SER A 88 -2.15 2.64 2.09
CA SER A 88 -3.46 2.27 2.67
C SER A 88 -3.75 0.78 2.50
N ASP A 89 -3.25 0.20 1.41
CA ASP A 89 -3.32 -1.22 1.09
C ASP A 89 -2.10 -1.64 0.24
N ASP A 90 -1.98 -2.94 -0.03
CA ASP A 90 -0.92 -3.51 -0.88
C ASP A 90 -1.27 -3.49 -2.39
N GLY A 91 -2.32 -2.76 -2.77
CA GLY A 91 -2.80 -2.65 -4.13
C GLY A 91 -1.99 -1.67 -4.98
N LEU A 92 -1.98 -1.92 -6.29
CA LEU A 92 -1.26 -1.10 -7.26
C LEU A 92 -1.72 0.37 -7.26
N ALA A 93 -3.01 0.65 -7.05
CA ALA A 93 -3.51 2.01 -6.97
C ALA A 93 -2.88 2.77 -5.79
N SER A 94 -2.83 2.14 -4.60
CA SER A 94 -2.24 2.76 -3.41
C SER A 94 -0.74 2.99 -3.58
N ALA A 95 -0.02 2.04 -4.19
CA ALA A 95 1.40 2.23 -4.52
C ALA A 95 1.64 3.38 -5.52
N LEU A 96 0.76 3.55 -6.50
CA LEU A 96 0.84 4.65 -7.47
C LEU A 96 0.52 6.00 -6.82
N ASP A 97 -0.47 6.08 -5.93
CA ASP A 97 -0.77 7.31 -5.20
C ASP A 97 0.46 7.77 -4.39
N VAL A 98 1.12 6.83 -3.69
CA VAL A 98 2.37 7.06 -2.97
C VAL A 98 3.51 7.51 -3.91
N LEU A 99 3.62 6.93 -5.11
CA LEU A 99 4.61 7.36 -6.11
C LEU A 99 4.35 8.80 -6.58
N LEU A 100 3.08 9.18 -6.76
CA LEU A 100 2.67 10.51 -7.24
C LEU A 100 2.90 11.62 -6.21
N GLU A 101 2.92 11.30 -4.91
CA GLU A 101 3.36 12.22 -3.84
C GLU A 101 4.85 12.60 -3.98
N GLY A 102 5.64 11.69 -4.57
CA GLY A 102 7.06 11.86 -4.82
C GLY A 102 7.95 11.54 -3.60
N PRO A 103 9.25 11.90 -3.68
CA PRO A 103 10.16 11.82 -2.53
C PRO A 103 9.65 12.67 -1.36
N MET A 104 10.13 12.56 -0.13
CA MET A 104 9.67 13.36 1.02
C MET A 104 10.84 13.87 1.86
N GLY A 105 10.68 15.08 2.42
CA GLY A 105 11.60 15.69 3.39
C GLY A 105 13.08 15.43 3.10
N GLU A 106 13.69 14.62 3.95
CA GLU A 106 15.11 14.25 3.92
C GLU A 106 15.57 13.63 2.58
N GLU A 107 14.71 12.95 1.84
CA GLU A 107 15.07 12.36 0.55
C GLU A 107 15.33 13.43 -0.52
N ARG A 108 14.58 14.53 -0.49
CA ARG A 108 14.77 15.66 -1.41
C ARG A 108 15.98 16.51 -1.02
N GLU A 109 16.32 16.53 0.26
CA GLU A 109 17.40 17.35 0.82
C GLU A 109 18.74 16.60 0.89
N ALA A 110 18.72 15.27 0.71
CA ALA A 110 19.91 14.43 0.68
C ALA A 110 20.89 14.83 -0.43
N VAL A 111 22.14 14.39 -0.29
CA VAL A 111 23.18 14.54 -1.33
C VAL A 111 23.78 13.15 -1.57
N PRO A 112 23.46 12.49 -2.71
CA PRO A 112 22.57 12.96 -3.78
C PRO A 112 21.09 13.02 -3.39
N ALA A 113 20.37 13.97 -4.00
CA ALA A 113 18.93 14.15 -3.78
C ALA A 113 18.13 13.10 -4.56
N MET A 114 16.98 12.72 -4.02
CA MET A 114 15.98 11.96 -4.76
C MET A 114 14.99 12.90 -5.45
N SER A 115 14.68 12.58 -6.70
CA SER A 115 13.76 13.31 -7.55
C SER A 115 12.75 12.36 -8.21
N SER A 116 11.65 12.93 -8.72
CA SER A 116 10.68 12.20 -9.55
C SER A 116 10.67 12.80 -10.94
N ALA A 117 10.66 11.95 -11.97
CA ALA A 117 10.43 12.39 -13.34
C ALA A 117 8.93 12.55 -13.64
N VAL A 118 8.05 12.07 -12.76
CA VAL A 118 6.61 12.30 -12.87
C VAL A 118 6.30 13.78 -12.58
N PRO A 119 5.65 14.50 -13.51
CA PRO A 119 5.29 15.90 -13.29
C PRO A 119 4.37 16.09 -12.09
N THR A 120 4.63 17.12 -11.29
CA THR A 120 3.79 17.51 -10.16
C THR A 120 2.35 17.78 -10.61
N GLY A 121 1.37 17.31 -9.83
CA GLY A 121 -0.05 17.44 -10.17
C GLY A 121 -0.55 16.42 -11.20
N THR A 122 0.25 15.39 -11.50
CA THR A 122 -0.28 14.18 -12.15
C THR A 122 -1.25 13.49 -11.20
N GLU A 123 -2.40 13.06 -11.70
CA GLU A 123 -3.45 12.40 -10.91
C GLU A 123 -3.67 10.98 -11.43
N LEU A 124 -3.95 10.05 -10.53
CA LEU A 124 -4.40 8.70 -10.87
C LEU A 124 -5.90 8.72 -11.16
N LEU A 125 -6.28 8.37 -12.39
CA LEU A 125 -7.67 8.35 -12.84
C LEU A 125 -8.28 6.94 -12.77
N GLY A 126 -7.44 5.91 -12.87
CA GLY A 126 -7.86 4.52 -12.75
C GLY A 126 -6.73 3.54 -12.98
N VAL A 127 -6.91 2.33 -12.44
CA VAL A 127 -6.01 1.19 -12.62
C VAL A 127 -6.85 -0.04 -12.90
N SER A 128 -6.41 -0.85 -13.85
CA SER A 128 -6.97 -2.19 -14.08
C SER A 128 -5.85 -3.17 -14.38
N VAL A 129 -5.89 -4.35 -13.76
CA VAL A 129 -4.97 -5.45 -14.07
C VAL A 129 -5.76 -6.55 -14.77
N VAL A 130 -5.38 -6.86 -16.01
CA VAL A 130 -6.01 -7.91 -16.83
C VAL A 130 -4.90 -8.76 -17.42
N ASP A 131 -4.96 -10.08 -17.24
CA ASP A 131 -3.97 -11.03 -17.77
C ASP A 131 -2.51 -10.67 -17.40
N GLY A 132 -2.29 -10.19 -16.17
CA GLY A 132 -0.97 -9.76 -15.68
C GLY A 132 -0.50 -8.40 -16.19
N VAL A 133 -1.31 -7.74 -17.02
CA VAL A 133 -1.05 -6.41 -17.55
C VAL A 133 -1.82 -5.37 -16.77
N ALA A 134 -1.09 -4.53 -16.04
CA ALA A 134 -1.62 -3.32 -15.44
C ALA A 134 -1.75 -2.22 -16.50
N THR A 135 -2.96 -1.70 -16.65
CA THR A 135 -3.26 -0.49 -17.41
C THR A 135 -3.49 0.64 -16.40
N VAL A 136 -2.66 1.67 -16.48
CA VAL A 136 -2.74 2.84 -15.61
C VAL A 136 -3.24 4.03 -16.42
N ASP A 137 -4.35 4.62 -16.00
CA ASP A 137 -4.90 5.86 -16.55
C ASP A 137 -4.47 7.03 -15.66
N LEU A 138 -3.61 7.89 -16.20
CA LEU A 138 -3.09 9.08 -15.52
C LEU A 138 -3.62 10.34 -16.20
N SER A 139 -3.71 11.42 -15.43
CA SER A 139 -4.09 12.73 -15.98
C SER A 139 -3.11 13.19 -17.06
N ALA A 140 -3.57 14.09 -17.93
CA ALA A 140 -2.77 14.62 -19.03
C ALA A 140 -1.45 15.28 -18.55
N GLY A 141 -1.39 15.68 -17.28
CA GLY A 141 -0.18 16.18 -16.62
C GLY A 141 1.03 15.25 -16.76
N PHE A 142 0.82 13.93 -16.75
CA PHE A 142 1.88 12.93 -16.93
C PHE A 142 2.64 13.08 -18.25
N GLY A 143 1.95 13.53 -19.30
CA GLY A 143 2.52 13.74 -20.62
C GLY A 143 3.24 15.07 -20.79
N LEU A 144 3.21 15.96 -19.79
CA LEU A 144 3.76 17.31 -19.91
C LEU A 144 5.25 17.37 -19.53
N GLY A 145 5.98 18.20 -20.27
CA GLY A 145 7.34 18.59 -19.95
C GLY A 145 8.46 17.64 -20.40
N GLY A 146 9.69 18.18 -20.34
CA GLY A 146 10.95 17.45 -20.45
C GLY A 146 11.39 17.02 -21.86
N GLY A 147 12.60 16.47 -21.93
CA GLY A 147 13.16 15.79 -23.10
C GLY A 147 13.00 14.26 -23.00
N SER A 148 13.67 13.52 -23.91
CA SER A 148 13.61 12.04 -23.93
C SER A 148 13.98 11.39 -22.60
N PHE A 149 14.94 11.96 -21.87
CA PHE A 149 15.31 11.48 -20.53
C PHE A 149 14.14 11.56 -19.54
N SER A 150 13.45 12.70 -19.46
CA SER A 150 12.29 12.86 -18.58
C SER A 150 11.13 11.95 -18.96
N VAL A 151 10.94 11.69 -20.28
CA VAL A 151 9.94 10.73 -20.78
C VAL A 151 10.26 9.33 -20.30
N MET A 152 11.51 8.93 -20.40
CA MET A 152 11.90 7.58 -20.03
C MET A 152 11.99 7.39 -18.52
N GLY A 153 12.39 8.42 -17.78
CA GLY A 153 12.39 8.40 -16.32
C GLY A 153 11.01 8.09 -15.75
N ARG A 154 9.97 8.82 -16.17
CA ARG A 154 8.61 8.58 -15.65
C ARG A 154 8.05 7.20 -16.04
N LEU A 155 8.38 6.70 -17.23
CA LEU A 155 7.99 5.35 -17.65
C LEU A 155 8.74 4.26 -16.89
N ALA A 156 9.94 4.55 -16.40
CA ALA A 156 10.72 3.59 -15.63
C ALA A 156 10.32 3.58 -14.14
N GLN A 157 9.66 4.62 -13.65
CA GLN A 157 9.14 4.71 -12.29
C GLN A 157 7.76 4.06 -12.11
N VAL A 158 6.97 3.97 -13.17
CA VAL A 158 5.59 3.44 -13.20
C VAL A 158 5.59 2.05 -13.80
#